data_AF-A0A822AUS2-F1
#
_entry.id   AF-A0A822AUS2-F1
#
_cell.length_a   1.000
_cell.length_b   1.000
_cell.length_c   1.000
_cell.angle_alpha   90.00
_cell.angle_beta   90.00
_cell.angle_gamma   90.00
#
_symmetry.space_group_name_H-M   'P 1'
#
loop_
_entity.id
_entity.type
_entity.pdbx_description
1 polymer ?
#
loop_
_entity_poly.entity_id
_entity_poly.type
_entity_poly.pdbx_seq_one_letter_code
_entity_poly.pdbx_strand_id
1 'polypeptide(L)'
;MKVILGTLISYLLKLHDQHGVSIVGHVKRGLPPPTVPAFTNISSLLVSAITITIVSLCLNISVAKMFARKYDYKVRSNQELLAYGLGNISSSFFQCYPSSGSLSRSMVQGESGGKTSLIGGFSSVVLAAVILVLSPLLESLPMPCLAGIIIVNLKGLLLKVTDFTYYYRISMMEA
;
A
#
# COMPACT_ATOMS: atom_id res chain seq x y z
N MET A 1 13.27 -8.52 6.98
CA MET A 1 13.83 -9.75 7.58
C MET A 1 12.85 -10.94 7.55
N LYS A 2 11.61 -10.80 8.05
CA LYS A 2 10.63 -11.91 8.08
C LYS A 2 10.33 -12.55 6.70
N VAL A 3 10.20 -11.74 5.64
CA VAL A 3 9.98 -12.22 4.27
C VAL A 3 11.16 -13.06 3.77
N ILE A 4 12.39 -12.62 4.02
CA ILE A 4 13.61 -13.31 3.59
C ILE A 4 13.73 -14.66 4.30
N LEU A 5 13.57 -14.69 5.63
CA LEU A 5 13.56 -15.93 6.41
C LEU A 5 12.43 -16.87 5.99
N GLY A 6 11.21 -16.36 5.82
CA GLY A 6 10.05 -17.15 5.38
C GLY A 6 10.27 -17.78 3.99
N THR A 7 10.87 -17.03 3.06
CA THR A 7 11.22 -17.54 1.73
C THR A 7 12.32 -18.59 1.81
N LEU A 8 13.36 -18.36 2.61
CA LEU A 8 14.49 -19.29 2.76
C LEU A 8 14.03 -20.63 3.38
N ILE A 9 13.22 -20.56 4.45
CA ILE A 9 12.66 -21.72 5.13
C ILE A 9 11.70 -22.48 4.21
N SER A 10 10.81 -21.77 3.50
CA SER A 10 9.89 -22.35 2.53
C SER A 10 10.63 -23.10 1.41
N TYR A 11 11.73 -22.52 0.92
CA TYR A 11 12.59 -23.10 -0.11
C TYR A 11 13.36 -24.33 0.39
N LEU A 12 13.97 -24.25 1.58
CA LEU A 12 14.75 -25.35 2.17
C LEU A 12 13.89 -26.57 2.55
N LEU A 13 12.70 -26.33 3.09
CA LEU A 13 11.80 -27.39 3.55
C LEU A 13 10.79 -27.83 2.49
N LYS A 14 10.83 -27.27 1.27
CA LYS A 14 9.87 -27.53 0.18
C LYS A 14 8.42 -27.57 0.68
N LEU A 15 8.01 -26.53 1.43
CA LEU A 15 6.71 -26.49 2.12
C LEU A 15 5.52 -26.69 1.18
N HIS A 16 5.65 -26.23 -0.07
CA HIS A 16 4.64 -26.43 -1.09
C HIS A 16 4.49 -27.92 -1.47
N ASP A 17 5.60 -28.59 -1.79
CA ASP A 17 5.58 -29.96 -2.29
C ASP A 17 5.30 -31.01 -1.21
N GLN A 18 5.73 -30.74 0.03
CA GLN A 18 5.58 -31.70 1.14
C GLN A 18 4.37 -31.44 2.04
N HIS A 19 3.91 -30.19 2.15
CA HIS A 19 2.87 -29.80 3.10
C HIS A 19 1.67 -29.10 2.46
N GLY A 20 1.64 -28.97 1.12
CA GLY A 20 0.52 -28.37 0.38
C GLY A 20 0.29 -26.89 0.69
N VAL A 21 1.29 -26.19 1.23
CA VAL A 21 1.16 -24.79 1.60
C VAL A 21 1.02 -23.93 0.35
N SER A 22 -0.04 -23.12 0.28
CA SER A 22 -0.26 -22.19 -0.83
C SER A 22 0.87 -21.17 -0.92
N ILE A 23 1.49 -21.08 -2.09
CA ILE A 23 2.53 -20.11 -2.44
C ILE A 23 1.99 -19.08 -3.43
N VAL A 24 2.70 -17.97 -3.59
CA VAL A 24 2.36 -16.92 -4.57
C VAL A 24 2.32 -17.48 -6.00
N GLY A 25 3.22 -18.40 -6.32
CA GLY A 25 3.27 -19.03 -7.65
C GLY A 25 3.92 -18.12 -8.70
N HIS A 26 3.65 -18.37 -9.98
CA HIS A 26 4.38 -17.74 -11.08
C HIS A 26 4.12 -16.23 -11.17
N VAL A 27 5.18 -15.42 -11.00
CA VAL A 27 5.13 -13.97 -11.12
C VAL A 27 5.66 -13.58 -12.50
N LYS A 28 4.81 -12.98 -13.34
CA LYS A 28 5.22 -12.51 -14.67
C LYS A 28 6.38 -11.51 -14.51
N ARG A 29 7.53 -11.85 -15.09
CA ARG A 29 8.72 -11.00 -15.08
C ARG A 29 8.55 -9.85 -16.08
N GLY A 30 9.09 -8.69 -15.73
CA GLY A 30 9.08 -7.50 -16.58
C GLY A 30 8.03 -6.48 -16.16
N LEU A 31 8.13 -5.28 -16.73
CA LEU A 31 7.08 -4.28 -16.61
C LEU A 31 5.90 -4.67 -17.52
N PRO A 32 4.65 -4.52 -17.06
CA PRO A 32 3.49 -4.68 -17.93
C PRO A 32 3.56 -3.64 -19.06
N PRO A 33 3.25 -4.02 -20.31
CA PRO A 33 3.17 -3.06 -21.40
C PRO A 33 2.05 -2.04 -21.11
N PRO A 34 2.20 -0.79 -21.58
CA PRO A 34 1.15 0.21 -21.46
C PRO A 34 -0.09 -0.26 -22.23
N THR A 35 -1.19 -0.46 -21.53
CA THR A 35 -2.48 -0.91 -22.05
C THR A 35 -3.53 0.14 -21.76
N VAL A 36 -4.36 0.47 -22.75
CA VAL A 36 -5.48 1.40 -22.56
C VAL A 36 -6.55 0.71 -21.69
N PRO A 37 -7.02 1.33 -20.59
CA PRO A 37 -8.06 0.75 -19.75
C PRO A 37 -9.36 0.56 -20.54
N ALA A 38 -9.97 -0.62 -20.43
CA ALA A 38 -11.20 -0.94 -21.12
C ALA A 38 -12.40 -0.19 -20.51
N PHE A 39 -13.21 0.43 -21.36
CA PHE A 39 -14.37 1.23 -20.97
C PHE A 39 -15.70 0.45 -20.96
N THR A 40 -15.65 -0.87 -21.11
CA THR A 40 -16.83 -1.72 -21.32
C THR A 40 -17.75 -1.84 -20.11
N ASN A 41 -17.27 -1.61 -18.88
CA ASN A 41 -18.02 -1.78 -17.64
C ASN A 41 -17.98 -0.55 -16.72
N ILE A 42 -17.84 0.67 -17.26
CA ILE A 42 -17.74 1.88 -16.43
C ILE A 42 -18.94 2.03 -15.51
N SER A 43 -20.16 1.81 -16.00
CA SER A 43 -21.40 2.05 -15.25
C SER A 43 -21.49 1.19 -13.98
N SER A 44 -21.06 -0.08 -14.03
CA SER A 44 -21.05 -0.95 -12.86
C SER A 44 -19.90 -0.67 -11.90
N LEU A 45 -18.76 -0.17 -12.40
CA LEU A 45 -17.61 0.19 -11.57
C LEU A 45 -17.68 1.61 -10.99
N LEU A 46 -18.51 2.49 -11.54
CA LEU A 46 -18.50 3.93 -11.23
C LEU A 46 -18.73 4.19 -9.73
N VAL A 47 -19.73 3.52 -9.14
CA VAL A 47 -20.07 3.68 -7.72
C VAL A 47 -18.91 3.24 -6.82
N SER A 48 -18.33 2.08 -7.10
CA SER A 48 -17.18 1.56 -6.37
C SER A 48 -15.94 2.44 -6.54
N ALA A 49 -15.69 2.93 -7.76
CA ALA A 49 -14.56 3.81 -8.06
C ALA A 49 -14.66 5.16 -7.34
N ILE A 50 -15.85 5.77 -7.32
CA ILE A 50 -16.10 7.02 -6.58
C ILE A 50 -15.85 6.79 -5.09
N THR A 51 -16.39 5.70 -4.53
CA THR A 51 -16.22 5.36 -3.11
C THR A 51 -14.75 5.19 -2.74
N ILE A 52 -14.00 4.41 -3.52
CA ILE A 52 -12.55 4.18 -3.30
C ILE A 52 -11.78 5.49 -3.42
N THR A 53 -12.13 6.34 -4.39
CA THR A 53 -11.46 7.63 -4.61
C THR A 53 -11.66 8.58 -3.44
N ILE A 54 -12.89 8.71 -2.94
CA ILE A 54 -13.21 9.57 -1.79
C ILE A 54 -12.42 9.10 -0.56
N VAL A 55 -12.49 7.81 -0.23
CA VAL A 55 -11.79 7.24 0.94
C VAL A 55 -10.28 7.45 0.81
N SER A 56 -9.70 7.15 -0.36
CA SER A 56 -8.25 7.23 -0.56
C SER A 56 -7.74 8.67 -0.55
N LEU A 57 -8.51 9.62 -1.11
CA LEU A 57 -8.19 11.04 -1.06
C LEU A 57 -8.26 11.58 0.38
N CYS A 58 -9.31 11.23 1.12
CA CYS A 58 -9.46 11.60 2.52
C CYS A 58 -8.28 11.08 3.36
N LEU A 59 -7.87 9.82 3.15
CA LEU A 59 -6.67 9.25 3.79
C LEU A 59 -5.41 10.02 3.41
N ASN A 60 -5.21 10.30 2.12
CA ASN A 60 -4.01 11.02 1.66
C ASN A 60 -3.92 12.44 2.26
N ILE A 61 -5.01 13.21 2.23
CA ILE A 61 -5.07 14.55 2.82
C ILE A 61 -4.88 14.50 4.34
N SER A 62 -5.45 13.50 5.02
CA SER A 62 -5.30 13.34 6.47
C SER A 62 -3.85 13.09 6.86
N VAL A 63 -3.16 12.20 6.14
CA VAL A 63 -1.73 11.93 6.34
C VAL A 63 -0.90 13.18 6.01
N ALA A 64 -1.19 13.86 4.89
CA ALA A 64 -0.48 15.07 4.51
C ALA A 64 -0.61 16.17 5.58
N LYS A 65 -1.83 16.42 6.10
CA LYS A 65 -2.07 17.40 7.18
C LYS A 65 -1.41 17.00 8.49
N MET A 66 -1.35 15.70 8.80
CA MET A 66 -0.65 15.20 9.98
C MET A 66 0.85 15.54 9.92
N PHE A 67 1.50 15.33 8.77
CA PHE A 67 2.89 15.71 8.56
C PHE A 67 3.09 17.23 8.49
N ALA A 68 2.15 17.95 7.90
CA ALA A 68 2.13 19.42 7.85
C ALA A 68 2.21 20.03 9.25
N ARG A 69 1.41 19.49 10.18
CA ARG A 69 1.45 19.89 11.60
C ARG A 69 2.74 19.47 12.29
N LYS A 70 3.28 18.29 11.97
CA LYS A 70 4.51 17.77 12.60
C LYS A 70 5.77 18.55 12.19
N TYR A 71 5.85 18.99 10.93
CA TYR A 71 7.03 19.65 10.35
C TYR A 71 6.78 21.13 10.00
N ASP A 72 5.69 21.70 10.48
CA ASP A 72 5.30 23.11 10.32
C ASP A 72 5.37 23.65 8.88
N TYR A 73 4.73 22.93 7.95
CA TYR A 73 4.58 23.37 6.56
C TYR A 73 3.12 23.44 6.14
N LYS A 74 2.83 24.17 5.07
CA LYS A 74 1.46 24.29 4.53
C LYS A 74 1.19 23.24 3.46
N VAL A 75 0.08 22.52 3.59
CA VAL A 75 -0.43 21.59 2.57
C VAL A 75 -1.47 22.29 1.72
N ARG A 76 -1.31 22.22 0.39
CA ARG A 76 -2.28 22.70 -0.59
C ARG A 76 -3.15 21.55 -1.09
N SER A 77 -4.34 21.38 -0.52
CA SER A 77 -5.24 20.26 -0.86
C SER A 77 -5.55 20.15 -2.36
N ASN A 78 -5.71 21.27 -3.07
CA ASN A 78 -5.98 21.26 -4.52
C ASN A 78 -4.80 20.68 -5.32
N GLN A 79 -3.57 20.96 -4.88
CA GLN A 79 -2.37 20.42 -5.51
C GLN A 79 -2.23 18.93 -5.22
N GLU A 80 -2.52 18.50 -3.98
CA GLU A 80 -2.53 17.08 -3.61
C GLU A 80 -3.58 16.30 -4.42
N LEU A 81 -4.79 16.85 -4.58
CA LEU A 81 -5.85 16.25 -5.38
C LEU A 81 -5.41 16.08 -6.84
N LEU A 82 -4.83 17.13 -7.45
CA LEU A 82 -4.38 17.07 -8.84
C LEU A 82 -3.23 16.07 -9.01
N ALA A 83 -2.23 16.09 -8.11
CA ALA A 83 -1.10 15.16 -8.15
C ALA A 83 -1.56 13.70 -7.99
N TYR A 84 -2.49 13.45 -7.06
CA TYR A 84 -3.03 12.14 -6.79
C TYR A 84 -3.90 11.62 -7.95
N GLY A 85 -4.73 12.48 -8.55
CA GLY A 85 -5.54 12.16 -9.72
C GLY A 85 -4.68 11.83 -10.94
N LEU A 86 -3.72 12.70 -11.28
CA LEU A 86 -2.79 12.48 -12.39
C LEU A 86 -1.94 11.22 -12.18
N GLY A 87 -1.50 10.98 -10.94
CA GLY A 87 -0.78 9.75 -10.56
C GLY A 87 -1.59 8.50 -10.88
N ASN A 88 -2.84 8.42 -10.41
CA ASN A 88 -3.69 7.26 -10.64
C ASN A 88 -4.10 7.10 -12.12
N ILE A 89 -4.33 8.20 -12.85
CA ILE A 89 -4.57 8.16 -14.30
C ILE A 89 -3.33 7.60 -15.02
N SER A 90 -2.13 8.11 -14.72
CA SER A 90 -0.90 7.62 -15.35
C SER A 90 -0.65 6.14 -15.05
N SER A 91 -0.92 5.70 -13.81
CA SER A 91 -0.74 4.29 -13.42
C SER A 91 -1.78 3.36 -14.05
N SER A 92 -2.96 3.86 -14.43
CA SER A 92 -4.02 3.04 -15.04
C SER A 92 -3.56 2.39 -16.36
N PHE A 93 -2.68 3.08 -17.11
CA PHE A 93 -2.09 2.55 -18.33
C PHE A 93 -1.14 1.37 -18.07
N PHE A 94 -0.59 1.25 -16.86
CA PHE A 94 0.34 0.18 -16.49
C PHE A 94 -0.35 -0.95 -15.71
N GLN A 95 -1.67 -1.11 -15.86
CA GLN A 95 -2.46 -2.17 -15.19
C GLN A 95 -2.34 -2.13 -13.66
N CYS A 96 -2.13 -0.94 -13.08
CA CYS A 96 -2.01 -0.76 -11.64
C CYS A 96 -3.38 -0.62 -10.96
N TYR A 97 -3.46 -1.11 -9.72
CA TYR A 97 -4.58 -0.84 -8.82
C TYR A 97 -4.55 0.61 -8.32
N PRO A 98 -5.71 1.19 -7.93
CA PRO A 98 -5.76 2.52 -7.33
C PRO A 98 -4.86 2.55 -6.09
N SER A 99 -3.89 3.46 -6.11
CA SER A 99 -2.85 3.56 -5.07
C SER A 99 -3.21 4.67 -4.10
N SER A 100 -2.96 4.51 -2.80
CA SER A 100 -3.21 5.54 -1.77
C SER A 100 -1.96 5.85 -0.95
N GLY A 101 -1.97 6.99 -0.26
CA GLY A 101 -0.92 7.37 0.68
C GLY A 101 -0.83 6.37 1.84
N SER A 102 0.39 6.02 2.25
CA SER A 102 0.63 5.03 3.31
C SER A 102 1.28 5.68 4.52
N LEU A 103 0.51 5.80 5.61
CA LEU A 103 0.98 6.36 6.87
C LEU A 103 2.26 5.69 7.35
N SER A 104 2.29 4.35 7.41
CA SER A 104 3.45 3.60 7.90
C SER A 104 4.72 3.86 7.09
N ARG A 105 4.62 3.91 5.75
CA ARG A 105 5.77 4.19 4.88
C ARG A 105 6.27 5.63 5.03
N SER A 106 5.35 6.59 5.07
CA SER A 106 5.69 8.00 5.27
C SER A 106 6.28 8.28 6.67
N MET A 107 5.83 7.56 7.70
CA MET A 107 6.40 7.66 9.05
C MET A 107 7.84 7.19 9.08
N VAL A 108 8.11 5.99 8.55
CA VAL A 108 9.48 5.46 8.47
C VAL A 108 10.39 6.39 7.67
N GLN A 109 9.90 6.95 6.56
CA GLN A 109 10.66 7.90 5.76
C GLN A 109 10.95 9.20 6.53
N GLY A 110 9.96 9.74 7.25
CA GLY A 110 10.12 10.93 8.08
C GLY A 110 11.08 10.72 9.25
N GLU A 111 10.98 9.59 9.94
CA GLU A 111 11.89 9.21 11.04
C GLU A 111 13.31 8.96 10.55
N SER A 112 13.48 8.48 9.32
CA SER A 112 14.78 8.34 8.66
C SER A 112 15.37 9.69 8.19
N GLY A 113 14.74 10.82 8.51
CA GLY A 113 15.21 12.16 8.14
C GLY A 113 14.92 12.54 6.68
N GLY A 114 14.02 11.84 6.00
CA GLY A 114 13.67 12.12 4.62
C GLY A 114 12.88 13.42 4.46
N LYS A 115 13.48 14.42 3.80
CA LYS A 115 12.91 15.77 3.64
C LYS A 115 12.46 16.10 2.22
N THR A 116 12.79 15.27 1.23
CA THR A 116 12.56 15.56 -0.19
C THR A 116 11.75 14.46 -0.88
N SER A 117 10.92 14.85 -1.84
CA SER A 117 10.13 13.92 -2.67
C SER A 117 11.01 12.99 -3.54
N LEU A 118 12.29 13.35 -3.73
CA LEU A 118 13.27 12.52 -4.43
C LEU A 118 13.43 11.13 -3.80
N ILE A 119 13.25 11.02 -2.48
CA ILE A 119 13.35 9.74 -1.78
C ILE A 119 12.23 8.79 -2.22
N GLY A 120 11.04 9.32 -2.55
CA GLY A 120 9.96 8.53 -3.13
C GLY A 120 10.32 7.99 -4.52
N GLY A 121 10.95 8.82 -5.35
CA GLY A 121 11.46 8.40 -6.67
C GLY A 121 12.58 7.37 -6.59
N PHE A 122 13.51 7.53 -5.65
CA PHE A 122 14.54 6.52 -5.40
C PHE A 122 13.93 5.19 -4.95
N SER A 123 12.95 5.25 -4.04
CA SER A 123 12.23 4.07 -3.56
C SER A 123 11.50 3.33 -4.67
N SER A 124 10.88 4.05 -5.63
CA SER A 124 10.20 3.41 -6.76
C SER A 124 11.18 2.73 -7.74
N VAL A 125 12.35 3.34 -7.99
CA VAL A 125 13.41 2.73 -8.81
C VAL A 125 13.96 1.47 -8.15
N VAL A 126 14.25 1.53 -6.85
CA VAL A 126 14.69 0.36 -6.08
C VAL A 126 13.64 -0.74 -6.12
N LEU A 127 12.36 -0.39 -5.93
CA LEU A 127 11.26 -1.36 -6.00
C LEU A 127 11.16 -2.00 -7.40
N ALA A 128 11.29 -1.22 -8.47
CA ALA A 128 11.30 -1.73 -9.83
C ALA A 128 12.47 -2.71 -10.07
N ALA A 129 13.68 -2.36 -9.60
CA ALA A 129 14.84 -3.25 -9.69
C ALA A 129 14.63 -4.56 -8.91
N VAL A 130 14.08 -4.47 -7.69
CA VAL A 130 13.76 -5.64 -6.87
C VAL A 130 12.73 -6.53 -7.58
N ILE A 131 11.69 -5.97 -8.19
CA ILE A 131 10.73 -6.80 -8.93
C ILE A 131 11.42 -7.48 -10.11
N LEU A 132 12.23 -6.78 -10.89
CA LEU A 132 12.89 -7.36 -12.08
C LEU A 132 13.89 -8.47 -11.73
N VAL A 133 14.67 -8.30 -10.65
CA VAL A 133 15.73 -9.24 -10.25
C VAL A 133 15.21 -10.34 -9.34
N LEU A 134 14.35 -9.98 -8.38
CA LEU A 134 13.92 -10.85 -7.28
C LEU A 134 12.56 -11.53 -7.51
N SER A 135 11.88 -11.27 -8.64
CA SER A 135 10.66 -12.00 -9.07
C SER A 135 10.71 -13.52 -8.82
N PRO A 136 11.74 -14.28 -9.26
CA PRO A 136 11.77 -15.74 -9.05
C PRO A 136 11.82 -16.12 -7.56
N LEU A 137 12.39 -15.28 -6.71
CA LEU A 137 12.45 -15.54 -5.28
C LEU A 137 11.06 -15.40 -4.62
N LEU A 138 10.21 -14.54 -5.18
CA LEU A 138 8.85 -14.30 -4.68
C LEU A 138 7.90 -15.45 -5.01
N GLU A 139 8.20 -16.29 -6.00
CA GLU A 139 7.30 -17.40 -6.39
C GLU A 139 7.19 -18.45 -5.28
N SER A 140 8.30 -18.72 -4.57
CA SER A 140 8.35 -19.66 -3.44
C SER A 140 7.84 -19.07 -2.12
N LEU A 141 7.37 -17.83 -2.12
CA LEU A 141 6.93 -17.14 -0.92
C LEU A 141 5.59 -17.73 -0.43
N PRO A 142 5.50 -18.20 0.83
CA PRO A 142 4.29 -18.81 1.37
C PRO A 142 3.22 -17.75 1.69
N MET A 143 1.98 -17.97 1.24
CA MET A 143 0.82 -17.12 1.50
C MET A 143 0.56 -16.86 3.00
N PRO A 144 0.76 -17.83 3.92
CA PRO A 144 0.65 -17.58 5.36
C PRO A 144 1.59 -16.50 5.90
N CYS A 145 2.80 -16.34 5.32
CA CYS A 145 3.70 -15.26 5.73
C CYS A 145 3.17 -13.88 5.32
N LEU A 146 2.56 -13.75 4.12
CA LEU A 146 1.90 -12.51 3.72
C LEU A 146 0.73 -12.18 4.65
N ALA A 147 -0.12 -13.17 4.95
CA ALA A 147 -1.24 -13.00 5.87
C ALA A 147 -0.79 -12.51 7.25
N GLY A 148 0.28 -13.12 7.79
CA GLY A 148 0.87 -12.68 9.06
C GLY A 148 1.37 -11.23 9.03
N ILE A 149 1.97 -10.79 7.93
CA ILE A 149 2.42 -9.39 7.76
C ILE A 149 1.21 -8.44 7.74
N ILE A 150 0.12 -8.80 7.07
CA ILE A 150 -1.11 -7.99 7.02
C ILE A 150 -1.70 -7.85 8.43
N ILE A 151 -1.81 -8.95 9.18
CA ILE A 151 -2.34 -8.94 10.56
C ILE A 151 -1.50 -8.03 11.47
N VAL A 152 -0.17 -8.11 11.37
CA VAL A 152 0.73 -7.25 12.16
C VAL A 152 0.56 -5.77 11.82
N ASN A 153 0.38 -5.43 10.54
CA ASN A 153 0.12 -4.06 10.11
C ASN A 153 -1.27 -3.57 10.58
N LEU A 154 -2.27 -4.44 10.60
CA LEU A 154 -3.62 -4.11 11.04
C LEU A 154 -3.77 -4.03 12.57
N LYS A 155 -2.85 -4.61 13.35
CA LYS A 155 -2.90 -4.59 14.82
C LYS A 155 -3.13 -3.18 15.38
N GLY A 156 -2.42 -2.18 14.86
CA GLY A 156 -2.57 -0.79 15.32
C GLY A 156 -3.93 -0.17 15.00
N LEU A 157 -4.58 -0.62 13.93
CA LEU A 157 -5.95 -0.21 13.59
C LEU A 157 -6.98 -0.98 14.43
N LEU A 158 -6.79 -2.28 14.62
CA LEU A 158 -7.69 -3.14 15.40
C LEU A 158 -7.74 -2.72 16.87
N LEU A 159 -6.61 -2.30 17.43
CA LEU A 159 -6.57 -1.79 18.80
C LEU A 159 -7.39 -0.50 18.96
N LYS A 160 -7.55 0.33 17.92
CA LYS A 160 -8.41 1.52 18.02
C LYS A 160 -9.89 1.21 18.22
N VAL A 161 -10.33 -0.02 17.92
CA VAL A 161 -11.71 -0.44 18.20
C VAL A 161 -12.00 -0.44 19.70
N THR A 162 -10.99 -0.66 20.56
CA THR A 162 -11.19 -0.59 22.01
C THR A 162 -11.39 0.84 22.51
N ASP A 163 -10.94 1.84 21.75
CA ASP A 163 -11.09 3.26 22.08
C ASP A 163 -12.55 3.72 21.98
N PHE A 164 -13.44 2.96 21.33
CA PHE A 164 -14.88 3.25 21.27
C PHE A 164 -15.50 3.43 22.67
N THR A 165 -15.10 2.58 23.63
CA THR A 165 -15.58 2.68 25.02
C THR A 165 -15.06 3.92 25.75
N TYR A 166 -13.90 4.42 25.35
CA TYR A 166 -13.30 5.64 25.90
C TYR A 166 -13.99 6.89 25.34
N TYR A 167 -14.20 6.97 24.03
CA TYR A 167 -14.91 8.10 23.40
C TYR A 167 -16.37 8.20 23.82
N TYR A 168 -17.07 7.06 23.95
CA TYR A 168 -18.44 7.01 24.46
C TYR A 168 -18.59 7.60 25.87
N ARG A 169 -17.53 7.54 26.69
CA ARG A 169 -17.52 8.12 28.05
C ARG A 169 -17.30 9.64 28.07
N ILE A 170 -16.72 10.21 27.02
CA ILE A 170 -16.33 11.62 26.97
C ILE A 170 -17.42 12.46 26.29
N SER A 171 -17.99 11.98 25.19
CA SER A 171 -19.07 12.67 24.49
C SER A 171 -19.85 11.68 23.63
N MET A 172 -21.15 11.55 23.91
CA MET A 172 -22.07 10.72 23.12
C MET A 172 -22.20 11.17 21.66
N MET A 173 -21.79 12.40 21.32
CA MET A 173 -21.85 12.93 19.95
C MET A 173 -20.54 12.74 19.17
N GLU A 174 -19.45 12.34 19.82
CA GLU A 174 -18.12 12.12 19.20
C GLU A 174 -17.70 10.64 19.17
N ALA A 175 -18.51 9.77 19.77
CA ALA A 175 -18.33 8.31 19.83
C ALA A 175 -19.02 7.60 18.65
#